data_AF-A0A850G6F8-F1
#
_entry.id   AF-A0A850G6F8-F1
#
_cell.length_a   1.000
_cell.length_b   1.000
_cell.length_c   1.000
_cell.angle_alpha   90.00
_cell.angle_beta   90.00
_cell.angle_gamma   90.00
#
_symmetry.space_group_name_H-M   'P 1'
#
loop_
_entity.id
_entity.type
_entity.pdbx_description
1 polymer ?
#
loop_
_entity_poly.entity_id
_entity_poly.type
_entity_poly.pdbx_seq_one_letter_code
_entity_poly.pdbx_strand_id
1 'polypeptide(L)'
;MHRKHLTVSALSLGFVLGLALNLGGCRFVEPDPNHCANLDGNAACEEKFGDERPYCLMCGDTAQDNDGCVTEEPTDLDCYTPCGQLQSYNDDASCLAVDDGDGDGDGDADADADADADADADGDDDGMLCMGDEECSDPALPFCDLNTGMCVPCDALLAADEACASLGDGNTPVCLDGSCVQCAEGKEEACVDTTPVCDTAANVCVACSDHDQCPDSACNLAEGNCIDPGTLVHVDGDDDLCAANGGTEDMPFCTLLQALTAAGDETVIILHEMTDEYLESSVVSKSVAIFAATGEVPAIRGNSGTPALTVSASGYLFLKGVTLANTANAGGFGLLVDGGIAWVDQCKVVNNSGGGIVVDGGGTLSLENSFVGGGNVNNTAAIDVVDGALEMSFTTVGSGFGTSAALGCTDGAATTVRNSLLVSASDDDEVQCTGVTITDSALEMSMGDNAALGALTSGWFFDYDSGDFHLAPGMYPAVIESAATWTPGDSPTDIDGDPRPTEEGPDFAGADRIP
;
A
#
# COMPACT_ATOMS: atom_id res chain seq x y z
N MET A 1 -43.07 6.47 -63.74
CA MET A 1 -42.14 6.33 -64.89
C MET A 1 -40.97 7.29 -64.69
N HIS A 2 -39.74 6.76 -64.77
CA HIS A 2 -38.41 7.42 -64.76
C HIS A 2 -37.98 8.15 -63.48
N ARG A 3 -37.19 7.54 -62.57
CA ARG A 3 -35.73 7.26 -62.59
C ARG A 3 -34.84 8.46 -62.97
N LYS A 4 -34.15 9.03 -61.97
CA LYS A 4 -32.74 9.48 -61.98
C LYS A 4 -32.25 9.41 -60.51
N HIS A 5 -31.55 8.35 -60.08
CA HIS A 5 -30.09 8.28 -59.93
C HIS A 5 -29.44 9.64 -59.62
N LEU A 6 -29.08 9.85 -58.36
CA LEU A 6 -27.96 10.71 -57.98
C LEU A 6 -26.91 9.87 -57.28
N THR A 7 -25.70 10.02 -57.77
CA THR A 7 -24.52 9.20 -57.57
C THR A 7 -23.75 9.69 -56.36
N VAL A 8 -23.35 8.74 -55.52
CA VAL A 8 -22.28 8.85 -54.52
C VAL A 8 -20.95 9.11 -55.24
N SER A 9 -20.20 10.15 -54.85
CA SER A 9 -18.74 10.24 -54.97
C SER A 9 -18.19 11.53 -54.33
N ALA A 10 -17.03 11.37 -53.67
CA ALA A 10 -16.06 12.39 -53.26
C ALA A 10 -16.31 13.14 -51.94
N LEU A 11 -15.89 12.51 -50.83
CA LEU A 11 -15.13 13.22 -49.79
C LEU A 11 -14.11 12.25 -49.15
N SER A 12 -13.07 11.95 -49.93
CA SER A 12 -11.89 11.20 -49.51
C SER A 12 -10.67 11.97 -50.00
N LEU A 13 -10.26 13.00 -49.26
CA LEU A 13 -8.92 13.60 -49.33
C LEU A 13 -8.74 14.56 -48.15
N GLY A 14 -8.28 14.03 -47.01
CA GLY A 14 -8.02 14.84 -45.81
C GLY A 14 -7.30 14.10 -44.70
N PHE A 15 -6.55 13.04 -45.01
CA PHE A 15 -5.82 12.24 -44.01
C PHE A 15 -4.57 11.57 -44.60
N VAL A 16 -3.65 12.33 -45.20
CA VAL A 16 -2.31 11.80 -45.61
C VAL A 16 -1.18 12.86 -45.51
N LEU A 17 -1.29 13.90 -44.69
CA LEU A 17 -0.19 14.90 -44.59
C LEU A 17 0.01 15.46 -43.17
N GLY A 18 0.09 14.55 -42.20
CA GLY A 18 0.46 14.86 -40.81
C GLY A 18 1.31 13.78 -40.14
N LEU A 19 2.00 12.94 -40.92
CA LEU A 19 2.78 11.80 -40.41
C LEU A 19 4.19 11.77 -41.02
N ALA A 20 4.92 12.89 -40.96
CA ALA A 20 6.26 12.98 -41.56
C ALA A 20 7.30 13.78 -40.76
N LEU A 21 7.01 14.26 -39.54
CA LEU A 21 7.98 15.05 -38.75
C LEU A 21 7.88 14.78 -37.23
N ASN A 22 7.84 13.50 -36.83
CA ASN A 22 8.20 13.12 -35.45
C ASN A 22 8.65 11.65 -35.38
N LEU A 23 9.59 11.28 -36.25
CA LEU A 23 10.48 10.15 -35.98
C LEU A 23 11.58 10.64 -35.03
N GLY A 24 11.20 10.96 -33.80
CA GLY A 24 12.12 10.92 -32.67
C GLY A 24 12.47 9.45 -32.49
N GLY A 25 13.53 9.01 -33.16
CA GLY A 25 13.87 7.60 -33.25
C GLY A 25 13.99 6.99 -31.86
N CYS A 26 13.38 5.81 -31.68
CA CYS A 26 13.92 4.83 -30.75
C CYS A 26 15.38 4.63 -31.15
N ARG A 27 16.28 5.35 -30.48
CA ARG A 27 17.68 5.00 -30.52
C ARG A 27 17.74 3.67 -29.79
N PHE A 28 17.78 2.58 -30.54
CA PHE A 28 18.41 1.37 -30.03
C PHE A 28 19.83 1.81 -29.68
N VAL A 29 20.06 2.09 -28.40
CA VAL A 29 21.40 2.16 -27.88
C VAL A 29 21.88 0.73 -28.04
N GLU A 30 22.69 0.51 -29.08
CA GLU A 30 23.36 -0.76 -29.29
C GLU A 30 24.18 -0.99 -28.01
N PRO A 31 23.91 -2.07 -27.25
CA PRO A 31 24.59 -2.33 -25.99
C PRO A 31 26.09 -2.23 -26.20
N ASP A 32 26.81 -1.54 -25.33
CA ASP A 32 28.27 -1.42 -25.47
C ASP A 32 28.87 -2.83 -25.43
N PRO A 33 29.48 -3.32 -26.53
CA PRO A 33 30.02 -4.66 -26.57
C PRO A 33 31.21 -4.85 -25.62
N ASN A 34 31.76 -3.76 -25.05
CA ASN A 34 32.85 -3.80 -24.08
C ASN A 34 32.37 -3.74 -22.63
N HIS A 35 31.07 -3.54 -22.38
CA HIS A 35 30.52 -3.54 -21.04
C HIS A 35 30.81 -4.87 -20.35
N CYS A 36 31.25 -4.86 -19.09
CA CYS A 36 31.66 -6.04 -18.35
C CYS A 36 30.57 -7.11 -18.27
N ALA A 37 29.29 -6.70 -18.19
CA ALA A 37 28.14 -7.60 -18.23
C ALA A 37 27.97 -8.36 -19.58
N ASN A 38 28.54 -7.85 -20.67
CA ASN A 38 28.58 -8.54 -21.98
C ASN A 38 29.86 -9.39 -22.14
N LEU A 39 30.75 -9.38 -21.14
CA LEU A 39 32.02 -10.11 -21.09
C LEU A 39 31.99 -11.10 -19.90
N ASP A 40 33.13 -11.33 -19.25
CA ASP A 40 33.31 -12.25 -18.12
C ASP A 40 33.17 -11.53 -16.76
N GLY A 41 32.27 -10.55 -16.65
CA GLY A 41 31.91 -9.90 -15.39
C GLY A 41 33.09 -9.28 -14.66
N ASN A 42 33.29 -9.67 -13.40
CA ASN A 42 34.37 -9.16 -12.55
C ASN A 42 35.76 -9.45 -13.14
N ALA A 43 35.96 -10.60 -13.80
CA ALA A 43 37.24 -10.95 -14.42
C ALA A 43 37.61 -9.99 -15.56
N ALA A 44 36.62 -9.54 -16.35
CA ALA A 44 36.84 -8.53 -17.39
C ALA A 44 37.21 -7.17 -16.80
N CYS A 45 36.61 -6.81 -15.66
CA CYS A 45 36.94 -5.59 -14.93
C CYS A 45 38.35 -5.64 -14.32
N GLU A 46 38.73 -6.76 -13.70
CA GLU A 46 40.08 -6.98 -13.17
C GLU A 46 41.14 -6.96 -14.28
N GLU A 47 40.90 -7.60 -15.42
CA GLU A 47 41.85 -7.57 -16.55
C GLU A 47 42.08 -6.14 -17.07
N LYS A 48 41.03 -5.32 -17.10
CA LYS A 48 41.05 -3.99 -17.71
C LYS A 48 41.51 -2.89 -16.76
N PHE A 49 41.10 -2.96 -15.50
CA PHE A 49 41.28 -1.90 -14.50
C PHE A 49 42.04 -2.37 -13.24
N GLY A 50 42.32 -3.66 -13.09
CA GLY A 50 42.94 -4.24 -11.89
C GLY A 50 42.12 -3.96 -10.63
N ASP A 51 42.81 -3.81 -9.51
CA ASP A 51 42.20 -3.59 -8.19
C ASP A 51 41.47 -2.24 -8.06
N GLU A 52 41.59 -1.32 -9.03
CA GLU A 52 40.93 -0.01 -8.94
C GLU A 52 39.41 -0.13 -9.14
N ARG A 53 38.96 -1.11 -9.92
CA ARG A 53 37.55 -1.33 -10.28
C ARG A 53 37.27 -2.82 -10.55
N PRO A 54 37.31 -3.69 -9.53
CA PRO A 54 37.23 -5.13 -9.76
C PRO A 54 35.80 -5.66 -9.98
N TYR A 55 34.77 -4.83 -9.79
CA TYR A 55 33.37 -5.28 -9.77
C TYR A 55 32.58 -4.80 -10.99
N CYS A 56 31.68 -5.66 -11.50
CA CYS A 56 30.86 -5.38 -12.66
C CYS A 56 29.40 -5.06 -12.30
N LEU A 57 28.92 -3.88 -12.69
CA LEU A 57 27.55 -3.38 -12.45
C LEU A 57 26.81 -3.15 -13.77
N MET A 58 25.60 -3.69 -13.92
CA MET A 58 24.83 -3.61 -15.18
C MET A 58 23.76 -2.51 -15.22
N CYS A 59 23.41 -1.94 -14.07
CA CYS A 59 22.33 -0.96 -13.97
C CYS A 59 22.76 0.28 -13.19
N GLY A 60 21.94 1.34 -13.26
CA GLY A 60 22.23 2.61 -12.61
C GLY A 60 23.12 3.53 -13.45
N ASP A 61 23.23 4.79 -13.00
CA ASP A 61 23.92 5.85 -13.75
C ASP A 61 25.43 5.59 -13.90
N THR A 62 26.03 4.87 -12.96
CA THR A 62 27.46 4.53 -12.98
C THR A 62 27.81 3.36 -13.88
N ALA A 63 26.84 2.53 -14.30
CA ALA A 63 27.10 1.39 -15.19
C ALA A 63 27.50 1.83 -16.62
N GLN A 64 27.17 3.06 -17.02
CA GLN A 64 27.55 3.57 -18.33
C GLN A 64 29.01 4.06 -18.40
N ASP A 65 29.66 4.24 -17.26
CA ASP A 65 31.05 4.69 -17.17
C ASP A 65 32.00 3.49 -16.99
N ASN A 66 33.22 3.61 -17.54
CA ASN A 66 34.28 2.61 -17.40
C ASN A 66 33.83 1.18 -17.76
N ASP A 67 32.97 1.06 -18.76
CA ASP A 67 32.45 -0.22 -19.25
C ASP A 67 31.71 -1.03 -18.16
N GLY A 68 31.06 -0.36 -17.21
CA GLY A 68 30.32 -1.00 -16.11
C GLY A 68 31.16 -1.38 -14.89
N CYS A 69 32.46 -1.08 -14.89
CA CYS A 69 33.36 -1.46 -13.80
C CYS A 69 33.39 -0.42 -12.66
N VAL A 70 33.11 -0.87 -11.44
CA VAL A 70 33.03 -0.05 -10.23
C VAL A 70 34.03 -0.50 -9.16
N THR A 71 34.37 0.44 -8.26
CA THR A 71 35.42 0.26 -7.24
C THR A 71 34.93 -0.49 -6.01
N GLU A 72 33.68 -0.24 -5.61
CA GLU A 72 33.06 -0.90 -4.45
C GLU A 72 32.13 -2.01 -4.94
N GLU A 73 32.04 -3.08 -4.16
CA GLU A 73 31.16 -4.19 -4.48
C GLU A 73 29.70 -3.70 -4.48
N PRO A 74 28.94 -3.91 -5.56
CA PRO A 74 27.54 -3.52 -5.60
C PRO A 74 26.71 -4.17 -4.50
N THR A 75 25.97 -3.37 -3.73
CA THR A 75 25.01 -3.86 -2.74
C THR A 75 23.69 -4.32 -3.37
N ASP A 76 23.38 -3.82 -4.56
CA ASP A 76 22.23 -4.24 -5.37
C ASP A 76 22.58 -5.50 -6.18
N LEU A 77 22.19 -6.66 -5.65
CA LEU A 77 22.48 -7.98 -6.23
C LEU A 77 21.76 -8.24 -7.56
N ASP A 78 20.64 -7.55 -7.82
CA ASP A 78 19.95 -7.68 -9.12
C ASP A 78 20.73 -7.00 -10.24
N CYS A 79 21.60 -6.03 -9.89
CA CYS A 79 22.42 -5.29 -10.83
C CYS A 79 23.89 -5.70 -10.84
N TYR A 80 24.32 -6.50 -9.87
CA TYR A 80 25.66 -7.05 -9.79
C TYR A 80 25.81 -8.25 -10.74
N THR A 81 26.75 -8.22 -11.69
CA THR A 81 26.94 -9.34 -12.64
C THR A 81 28.35 -9.92 -12.53
N PRO A 82 28.66 -10.68 -11.47
CA PRO A 82 30.02 -11.16 -11.21
C PRO A 82 30.55 -12.08 -12.31
N CYS A 83 29.66 -12.84 -12.95
CA CYS A 83 29.97 -13.75 -14.06
C CYS A 83 29.83 -13.11 -15.46
N GLY A 84 29.26 -11.92 -15.56
CA GLY A 84 28.90 -11.32 -16.84
C GLY A 84 27.72 -12.04 -17.51
N GLN A 85 27.78 -12.20 -18.84
CA GLN A 85 26.73 -12.84 -19.67
C GLN A 85 25.30 -12.32 -19.46
N LEU A 86 25.14 -11.08 -19.00
CA LEU A 86 23.86 -10.48 -18.61
C LEU A 86 23.11 -11.26 -17.53
N GLN A 87 23.83 -12.00 -16.68
CA GLN A 87 23.26 -12.71 -15.53
C GLN A 87 23.61 -11.95 -14.25
N SER A 88 22.58 -11.62 -13.47
CA SER A 88 22.74 -11.02 -12.15
C SER A 88 23.35 -12.02 -11.16
N TYR A 89 23.80 -11.53 -10.01
CA TYR A 89 24.27 -12.35 -8.90
C TYR A 89 23.20 -13.37 -8.47
N ASN A 90 21.94 -12.93 -8.44
CA ASN A 90 20.80 -13.78 -8.09
C ASN A 90 20.53 -14.88 -9.14
N ASP A 91 20.98 -14.70 -10.37
CA ASP A 91 20.87 -15.70 -11.44
C ASP A 91 22.06 -16.68 -11.45
N ASP A 92 23.29 -16.21 -11.22
CA ASP A 92 24.50 -17.02 -11.22
C ASP A 92 25.62 -16.43 -10.32
N ALA A 93 25.78 -17.02 -9.13
CA ALA A 93 26.84 -16.67 -8.18
C ALA A 93 28.09 -17.57 -8.29
N SER A 94 28.19 -18.44 -9.30
CA SER A 94 29.26 -19.44 -9.39
C SER A 94 30.67 -18.87 -9.52
N CYS A 95 30.81 -17.64 -10.02
CA CYS A 95 32.10 -16.96 -10.20
C CYS A 95 32.67 -16.32 -8.93
N LEU A 96 31.91 -16.32 -7.83
CA LEU A 96 32.37 -15.84 -6.52
C LEU A 96 32.78 -16.98 -5.59
N ALA A 97 32.55 -18.24 -5.99
CA ALA A 97 33.08 -19.38 -5.27
C ALA A 97 34.59 -19.43 -5.47
N VAL A 98 35.32 -18.77 -4.58
CA VAL A 98 36.75 -18.98 -4.41
C VAL A 98 36.89 -20.45 -3.98
N ASP A 99 37.51 -21.22 -4.85
CA ASP A 99 37.86 -22.63 -4.68
C ASP A 99 38.55 -22.84 -3.33
N ASP A 100 37.82 -23.38 -2.34
CA ASP A 100 38.37 -23.87 -1.09
C ASP A 100 39.29 -25.06 -1.42
N GLY A 101 40.54 -24.77 -1.72
CA GLY A 101 41.50 -25.73 -2.27
C GLY A 101 41.64 -27.00 -1.43
N ASP A 102 41.00 -28.08 -1.89
CA ASP A 102 41.27 -29.46 -1.49
C ASP A 102 42.64 -29.86 -2.03
N GLY A 103 43.67 -29.61 -1.23
CA GLY A 103 45.05 -30.02 -1.47
C GLY A 103 45.25 -31.54 -1.30
N ASP A 104 44.84 -32.32 -2.29
CA ASP A 104 45.15 -33.75 -2.37
C ASP A 104 46.60 -33.99 -2.82
N GLY A 105 47.50 -33.96 -1.85
CA GLY A 105 48.89 -34.39 -1.99
C GLY A 105 49.06 -35.89 -1.73
N ASP A 106 48.70 -36.72 -2.71
CA ASP A 106 49.00 -38.16 -2.69
C ASP A 106 50.52 -38.40 -2.84
N GLY A 107 51.16 -38.75 -1.73
CA GLY A 107 52.53 -39.24 -1.65
C GLY A 107 52.63 -40.47 -0.76
N ASP A 108 52.49 -41.64 -1.38
CA ASP A 108 52.75 -42.96 -0.78
C ASP A 108 54.11 -43.04 -0.06
N ALA A 109 54.13 -43.54 1.18
CA ALA A 109 55.19 -44.42 1.68
C ALA A 109 54.76 -45.14 2.98
N ASP A 110 54.70 -46.46 2.89
CA ASP A 110 54.54 -47.43 3.97
C ASP A 110 55.50 -47.23 5.15
N ALA A 111 55.04 -47.50 6.38
CA ALA A 111 55.75 -48.36 7.34
C ALA A 111 54.96 -48.56 8.64
N ASP A 112 54.71 -49.83 8.96
CA ASP A 112 54.25 -50.34 10.24
C ASP A 112 55.13 -49.87 11.42
N ALA A 113 54.51 -49.50 12.55
CA ALA A 113 55.06 -49.79 13.88
C ALA A 113 54.02 -49.53 14.97
N ASP A 114 53.64 -50.61 15.65
CA ASP A 114 53.02 -50.61 16.97
C ASP A 114 53.79 -49.72 17.95
N ALA A 115 53.09 -48.83 18.64
CA ALA A 115 53.48 -48.37 19.97
C ALA A 115 52.27 -47.80 20.70
N ASP A 116 51.83 -48.56 21.70
CA ASP A 116 51.02 -48.09 22.82
C ASP A 116 51.56 -46.76 23.34
N ALA A 117 50.74 -45.71 23.24
CA ALA A 117 50.89 -44.51 24.03
C ALA A 117 49.48 -44.04 24.40
N ASP A 118 49.02 -44.54 25.54
CA ASP A 118 48.07 -43.86 26.40
C ASP A 118 48.59 -42.43 26.63
N ALA A 119 48.08 -41.49 25.84
CA ALA A 119 48.16 -40.08 26.11
C ALA A 119 46.72 -39.64 26.35
N ASP A 120 46.32 -39.75 27.61
CA ASP A 120 45.28 -38.94 28.22
C ASP A 120 45.65 -37.47 27.93
N ALA A 121 45.20 -36.97 26.78
CA ALA A 121 45.00 -35.55 26.60
C ALA A 121 43.67 -35.25 27.27
N ASP A 122 43.74 -35.21 28.60
CA ASP A 122 42.94 -34.31 29.41
C ASP A 122 43.28 -32.90 28.91
N GLY A 123 42.75 -32.55 27.74
CA GLY A 123 42.67 -31.17 27.31
C GLY A 123 41.72 -30.54 28.29
N ASP A 124 42.30 -30.01 29.37
CA ASP A 124 41.69 -29.00 30.21
C ASP A 124 40.99 -28.04 29.26
N ASP A 125 39.66 -28.18 29.22
CA ASP A 125 38.70 -27.24 28.68
C ASP A 125 38.75 -25.99 29.59
N ASP A 126 39.97 -25.44 29.73
CA ASP A 126 40.26 -24.12 30.24
C ASP A 126 39.65 -23.19 29.20
N GLY A 127 38.32 -23.00 29.35
CA GLY A 127 37.42 -22.44 28.37
C GLY A 127 38.11 -21.39 27.53
N MET A 128 38.18 -21.65 26.20
CA MET A 128 38.76 -20.72 25.26
C MET A 128 38.20 -19.34 25.54
N LEU A 129 39.07 -18.48 26.08
CA LEU A 129 38.69 -17.13 26.39
C LEU A 129 38.47 -16.42 25.07
N CYS A 130 37.26 -15.90 24.86
CA CYS A 130 36.98 -15.12 23.68
C CYS A 130 37.89 -13.87 23.67
N MET A 131 38.35 -13.48 22.49
CA MET A 131 39.12 -12.25 22.26
C MET A 131 38.32 -11.19 21.46
N GLY A 132 37.15 -11.57 20.95
CA GLY A 132 36.22 -10.73 20.20
C GLY A 132 34.87 -11.43 20.08
N ASP A 133 33.85 -10.67 19.67
CA ASP A 133 32.47 -11.17 19.53
C ASP A 133 32.38 -12.27 18.45
N GLU A 134 33.27 -12.25 17.45
CA GLU A 134 33.33 -13.23 16.37
C GLU A 134 33.68 -14.65 16.86
N GLU A 135 34.26 -14.78 18.06
CA GLU A 135 34.60 -16.05 18.68
C GLU A 135 33.42 -16.64 19.49
N CYS A 136 32.36 -15.86 19.69
CA CYS A 136 31.17 -16.25 20.45
C CYS A 136 30.06 -16.80 19.52
N SER A 137 30.21 -18.06 19.12
CA SER A 137 29.29 -18.75 18.20
C SER A 137 27.93 -19.18 18.80
N ASP A 138 27.75 -19.06 20.12
CA ASP A 138 26.46 -19.34 20.74
C ASP A 138 25.52 -18.13 20.57
N PRO A 139 24.40 -18.25 19.84
CA PRO A 139 23.48 -17.14 19.65
C PRO A 139 22.83 -16.63 20.95
N ALA A 140 22.85 -17.41 22.04
CA ALA A 140 22.39 -16.95 23.36
C ALA A 140 23.46 -16.14 24.13
N LEU A 141 24.73 -16.21 23.70
CA LEU A 141 25.87 -15.55 24.32
C LEU A 141 26.78 -14.91 23.25
N PRO A 142 26.28 -14.04 22.36
CA PRO A 142 27.01 -13.64 21.17
C PRO A 142 28.14 -12.62 21.45
N PHE A 143 28.28 -12.13 22.69
CA PHE A 143 29.24 -11.07 23.02
C PHE A 143 30.39 -11.56 23.87
N CYS A 144 31.59 -11.07 23.60
CA CYS A 144 32.76 -11.34 24.42
C CYS A 144 32.98 -10.27 25.49
N ASP A 145 32.83 -10.62 26.78
CA ASP A 145 33.30 -9.74 27.86
C ASP A 145 34.83 -9.77 27.93
N LEU A 146 35.49 -8.78 27.32
CA LEU A 146 36.95 -8.65 27.30
C LEU A 146 37.61 -8.58 28.69
N ASN A 147 36.86 -8.31 29.76
CA ASN A 147 37.40 -8.33 31.12
C ASN A 147 37.54 -9.75 31.66
N THR A 148 36.62 -10.65 31.28
CA THR A 148 36.60 -12.04 31.76
C THR A 148 37.03 -13.04 30.70
N GLY A 149 37.03 -12.66 29.42
CA GLY A 149 37.19 -13.53 28.27
C GLY A 149 36.05 -14.54 28.12
N MET A 150 34.84 -14.22 28.61
CA MET A 150 33.70 -15.15 28.53
C MET A 150 32.66 -14.60 27.56
N CYS A 151 32.04 -15.50 26.81
CA CYS A 151 30.86 -15.17 26.02
C CYS A 151 29.67 -14.92 26.96
N VAL A 152 28.99 -13.80 26.78
CA VAL A 152 27.94 -13.27 27.65
C VAL A 152 26.72 -12.82 26.82
N PRO A 153 25.51 -12.79 27.43
CA PRO A 153 24.34 -12.21 26.78
C PRO A 153 24.44 -10.68 26.70
N CYS A 154 23.59 -10.05 25.87
CA CYS A 154 23.61 -8.59 25.69
C CYS A 154 23.36 -7.82 27.00
N ASP A 155 22.52 -8.36 27.89
CA ASP A 155 22.14 -7.71 29.16
C ASP A 155 23.26 -7.74 30.22
N ALA A 156 24.34 -8.48 29.98
CA ALA A 156 25.55 -8.45 30.78
C ALA A 156 26.45 -7.24 30.45
N LEU A 157 26.20 -6.56 29.33
CA LEU A 157 26.96 -5.40 28.88
C LEU A 157 26.34 -4.09 29.39
N LEU A 158 27.18 -3.07 29.57
CA LEU A 158 26.72 -1.74 30.02
C LEU A 158 25.89 -0.98 28.97
N ALA A 159 26.08 -1.33 27.70
CA ALA A 159 25.48 -0.68 26.53
C ALA A 159 24.84 -1.80 25.67
N ALA A 160 23.80 -2.43 26.23
CA ALA A 160 23.27 -3.69 25.74
C ALA A 160 22.66 -3.57 24.33
N ASP A 161 21.95 -2.47 24.05
CA ASP A 161 21.38 -2.19 22.73
C ASP A 161 22.47 -1.81 21.72
N GLU A 162 23.44 -0.99 22.14
CA GLU A 162 24.57 -0.66 21.27
C GLU A 162 25.41 -1.89 20.90
N ALA A 163 25.51 -2.86 21.81
CA ALA A 163 26.16 -4.14 21.54
C ALA A 163 25.37 -4.92 20.48
N CYS A 164 24.07 -5.09 20.66
CA CYS A 164 23.20 -5.73 19.67
C CYS A 164 23.27 -5.04 18.30
N ALA A 165 23.17 -3.70 18.26
CA ALA A 165 23.32 -2.93 17.02
C ALA A 165 24.69 -3.09 16.34
N SER A 166 25.74 -3.42 17.10
CA SER A 166 27.10 -3.59 16.58
C SER A 166 27.35 -4.96 15.93
N LEU A 167 26.50 -5.97 16.17
CA LEU A 167 26.65 -7.29 15.55
C LEU A 167 26.53 -7.26 14.02
N GLY A 168 25.92 -6.21 13.46
CA GLY A 168 25.82 -6.05 12.00
C GLY A 168 24.98 -7.13 11.32
N ASP A 169 24.16 -7.88 12.08
CA ASP A 169 23.19 -8.84 11.57
C ASP A 169 22.01 -8.16 10.84
N GLY A 170 22.05 -6.83 10.80
CA GLY A 170 21.25 -5.97 9.94
C GLY A 170 19.85 -5.68 10.47
N ASN A 171 19.41 -6.32 11.56
CA ASN A 171 18.01 -6.22 11.97
C ASN A 171 17.71 -6.44 13.47
N THR A 172 18.68 -6.72 14.37
CA THR A 172 18.37 -6.92 15.80
C THR A 172 19.04 -5.93 16.76
N PRO A 173 18.76 -4.61 16.68
CA PRO A 173 19.46 -3.61 17.48
C PRO A 173 19.08 -3.59 18.97
N VAL A 174 18.03 -4.31 19.39
CA VAL A 174 17.48 -4.21 20.74
C VAL A 174 17.87 -5.43 21.58
N CYS A 175 18.45 -5.20 22.76
CA CYS A 175 18.60 -6.24 23.77
C CYS A 175 17.32 -6.39 24.61
N LEU A 176 16.77 -7.60 24.64
CA LEU A 176 15.65 -8.02 25.47
C LEU A 176 15.95 -9.37 26.14
N ASP A 177 15.92 -9.39 27.48
CA ASP A 177 16.13 -10.61 28.29
C ASP A 177 17.39 -11.43 27.89
N GLY A 178 18.46 -10.73 27.52
CA GLY A 178 19.74 -11.31 27.16
C GLY A 178 19.88 -11.74 25.70
N SER A 179 18.84 -11.55 24.87
CA SER A 179 18.85 -11.83 23.42
C SER A 179 18.69 -10.54 22.61
N CYS A 180 19.33 -10.49 21.44
CA CYS A 180 19.10 -9.40 20.49
C CYS A 180 17.83 -9.69 19.66
N VAL A 181 16.95 -8.70 19.60
CA VAL A 181 15.66 -8.72 18.89
C VAL A 181 15.51 -7.46 18.05
N GLN A 182 14.54 -7.43 17.13
CA GLN A 182 14.36 -6.26 16.25
C GLN A 182 13.84 -5.05 17.03
N CYS A 183 12.92 -5.30 17.96
CA CYS A 183 12.29 -4.29 18.79
C CYS A 183 11.75 -4.90 20.09
N ALA A 184 11.38 -4.04 21.03
CA ALA A 184 10.72 -4.43 22.27
C ALA A 184 9.81 -3.29 22.77
N GLU A 185 8.95 -3.57 23.75
CA GLU A 185 8.14 -2.53 24.41
C GLU A 185 9.02 -1.40 24.96
N GLY A 186 8.70 -0.16 24.58
CA GLY A 186 9.46 1.04 24.92
C GLY A 186 10.74 1.26 24.13
N LYS A 187 10.95 0.49 23.04
CA LYS A 187 12.04 0.64 22.07
C LYS A 187 11.51 0.50 20.63
N GLU A 188 10.29 0.96 20.40
CA GLU A 188 9.60 0.88 19.11
C GLU A 188 10.32 1.68 18.02
N GLU A 189 11.08 2.71 18.40
CA GLU A 189 11.90 3.52 17.50
C GLU A 189 13.03 2.75 16.79
N ALA A 190 13.29 1.51 17.21
CA ALA A 190 14.18 0.59 16.49
C ALA A 190 13.60 0.13 15.15
N CYS A 191 12.27 0.17 15.00
CA CYS A 191 11.56 -0.16 13.77
C CYS A 191 11.52 1.06 12.84
N VAL A 192 12.11 0.92 11.66
CA VAL A 192 12.25 2.00 10.66
C VAL A 192 11.87 1.51 9.25
N ASP A 193 11.91 2.42 8.29
CA ASP A 193 11.68 2.15 6.87
C ASP A 193 10.32 1.46 6.62
N THR A 194 10.31 0.31 5.94
CA THR A 194 9.10 -0.43 5.54
C THR A 194 8.50 -1.30 6.65
N THR A 195 9.13 -1.33 7.82
CA THR A 195 8.63 -2.03 9.01
C THR A 195 8.67 -1.12 10.23
N PRO A 196 7.84 -0.08 10.30
CA PRO A 196 7.90 0.93 11.36
C PRO A 196 7.22 0.49 12.67
N VAL A 197 6.50 -0.63 12.68
CA VAL A 197 5.70 -1.07 13.84
C VAL A 197 6.39 -2.21 14.56
N CYS A 198 6.50 -2.13 15.89
CA CYS A 198 6.97 -3.25 16.70
C CYS A 198 5.81 -4.19 17.07
N ASP A 199 5.81 -5.42 16.54
CA ASP A 199 5.02 -6.51 17.12
C ASP A 199 5.70 -6.98 18.40
N THR A 200 5.31 -6.41 19.54
CA THR A 200 5.87 -6.73 20.86
C THR A 200 5.60 -8.17 21.32
N ALA A 201 4.65 -8.88 20.72
CA ALA A 201 4.42 -10.29 21.03
C ALA A 201 5.46 -11.19 20.35
N ALA A 202 5.89 -10.82 19.15
CA ALA A 202 6.89 -11.53 18.36
C ALA A 202 8.30 -10.92 18.45
N ASN A 203 8.44 -9.70 18.99
CA ASN A 203 9.66 -8.88 19.00
C ASN A 203 10.27 -8.68 17.60
N VAL A 204 9.39 -8.50 16.61
CA VAL A 204 9.76 -8.25 15.21
C VAL A 204 9.14 -6.95 14.73
N CYS A 205 9.86 -6.23 13.88
CA CYS A 205 9.34 -5.10 13.17
C CYS A 205 8.45 -5.58 12.01
N VAL A 206 7.27 -4.99 11.86
CA VAL A 206 6.29 -5.30 10.83
C VAL A 206 5.87 -4.02 10.11
N ALA A 207 5.38 -4.18 8.89
CA ALA A 207 4.74 -3.09 8.14
C ALA A 207 3.56 -2.52 8.94
N CYS A 208 3.34 -1.22 8.83
CA CYS A 208 2.08 -0.65 9.28
C CYS A 208 0.94 -1.17 8.40
N SER A 209 -0.21 -1.37 9.05
CA SER A 209 -1.46 -1.88 8.47
C SER A 209 -2.65 -0.97 8.79
N ASP A 210 -2.46 0.00 9.68
CA ASP A 210 -3.45 0.99 10.09
C ASP A 210 -2.74 2.35 10.28
N HIS A 211 -3.45 3.45 10.00
CA HIS A 211 -2.92 4.80 10.17
C HIS A 211 -2.61 5.13 11.64
N ASP A 212 -3.34 4.55 12.60
CA ASP A 212 -3.12 4.76 14.04
C ASP A 212 -1.76 4.21 14.53
N GLN A 213 -1.14 3.33 13.74
CA GLN A 213 0.22 2.83 14.01
C GLN A 213 1.31 3.85 13.63
N CYS A 214 0.94 4.95 12.96
CA CYS A 214 1.80 6.06 12.57
C CYS A 214 1.31 7.36 13.23
N PRO A 215 1.49 7.55 14.55
CA PRO A 215 0.84 8.61 15.32
C PRO A 215 1.22 10.04 14.90
N ASP A 216 2.39 10.21 14.29
CA ASP A 216 2.86 11.51 13.79
C ASP A 216 2.43 11.77 12.33
N SER A 217 1.84 10.79 11.64
CA SER A 217 1.51 10.87 10.22
C SER A 217 0.39 9.90 9.80
N ALA A 218 0.64 9.06 8.80
CA ALA A 218 -0.27 8.08 8.25
C ALA A 218 0.53 6.89 7.72
N CYS A 219 -0.04 5.70 7.82
CA CYS A 219 0.50 4.52 7.14
C CYS A 219 0.31 4.62 5.63
N ASN A 220 1.37 4.41 4.85
CA ASN A 220 1.25 4.07 3.43
C ASN A 220 0.87 2.59 3.33
N LEU A 221 -0.43 2.30 3.21
CA LEU A 221 -0.95 0.92 3.19
C LEU A 221 -0.49 0.11 1.97
N ALA A 222 0.11 0.75 0.95
CA ALA A 222 0.67 0.07 -0.21
C ALA A 222 2.08 -0.46 0.06
N GLU A 223 2.90 0.29 0.82
CA GLU A 223 4.32 0.02 1.03
C GLU A 223 4.65 -0.44 2.46
N GLY A 224 3.77 -0.18 3.42
CA GLY A 224 3.91 -0.61 4.81
C GLY A 224 4.75 0.32 5.69
N ASN A 225 5.22 1.46 5.17
CA ASN A 225 5.94 2.49 5.90
C ASN A 225 5.01 3.58 6.46
N CYS A 226 5.46 4.28 7.49
CA CYS A 226 4.83 5.54 7.92
C CYS A 226 5.32 6.67 7.02
N ILE A 227 4.40 7.47 6.48
CA ILE A 227 4.73 8.65 5.66
C ILE A 227 5.51 9.65 6.52
N ASP A 228 6.53 10.32 5.96
CA ASP A 228 7.32 11.31 6.70
C ASP A 228 6.43 12.46 7.23
N PRO A 229 6.36 12.70 8.55
CA PRO A 229 5.58 13.79 9.12
C PRO A 229 6.02 15.18 8.62
N GLY A 230 7.26 15.32 8.14
CA GLY A 230 7.76 16.55 7.49
C GLY A 230 7.06 16.88 6.17
N THR A 231 6.31 15.93 5.59
CA THR A 231 5.49 16.13 4.39
C THR A 231 4.05 16.48 4.69
N LEU A 232 3.66 16.53 5.97
CA LEU A 232 2.31 16.88 6.39
C LEU A 232 1.98 18.33 6.02
N VAL A 233 0.84 18.53 5.37
CA VAL A 233 0.32 19.85 5.02
C VAL A 233 -1.14 20.02 5.39
N HIS A 234 -1.55 21.26 5.64
CA HIS A 234 -2.94 21.62 5.95
C HIS A 234 -3.61 22.31 4.77
N VAL A 235 -4.89 22.01 4.56
CA VAL A 235 -5.79 22.70 3.65
C VAL A 235 -6.98 23.23 4.44
N ASP A 236 -7.17 24.55 4.42
CA ASP A 236 -8.28 25.24 5.05
C ASP A 236 -8.62 26.45 4.16
N GLY A 237 -9.74 26.35 3.44
CA GLY A 237 -10.13 27.33 2.44
C GLY A 237 -10.92 28.52 2.98
N ASP A 238 -11.38 28.49 4.24
CA ASP A 238 -12.03 29.62 4.90
C ASP A 238 -11.21 30.26 6.02
N ASP A 239 -10.00 29.77 6.27
CA ASP A 239 -8.96 30.49 7.02
C ASP A 239 -8.50 31.78 6.30
N ASP A 240 -8.51 32.90 7.04
CA ASP A 240 -8.15 34.23 6.53
C ASP A 240 -6.68 34.36 6.08
N LEU A 241 -5.81 33.45 6.51
CA LEU A 241 -4.37 33.40 6.23
C LEU A 241 -4.00 32.32 5.19
N CYS A 242 -4.96 31.56 4.67
CA CYS A 242 -4.67 30.56 3.65
C CYS A 242 -3.92 31.17 2.46
N ALA A 243 -2.97 30.43 1.89
CA ALA A 243 -2.13 30.93 0.80
C ALA A 243 -1.68 29.84 -0.18
N ALA A 244 -1.45 30.23 -1.44
CA ALA A 244 -0.97 29.31 -2.48
C ALA A 244 0.43 28.73 -2.22
N ASN A 245 1.19 29.33 -1.31
CA ASN A 245 2.51 28.90 -0.85
C ASN A 245 2.50 28.71 0.68
N GLY A 246 1.35 28.27 1.19
CA GLY A 246 1.14 27.85 2.57
C GLY A 246 1.46 26.36 2.75
N GLY A 247 0.60 25.68 3.50
CA GLY A 247 0.70 24.25 3.83
C GLY A 247 1.03 23.98 5.29
N THR A 248 1.38 24.98 6.08
CA THR A 248 1.50 24.84 7.54
C THR A 248 0.14 25.03 8.20
N GLU A 249 -0.06 24.52 9.42
CA GLU A 249 -1.29 24.77 10.20
C GLU A 249 -1.62 26.27 10.34
N ASP A 250 -0.63 27.12 10.65
CA ASP A 250 -0.80 28.59 10.79
C ASP A 250 -1.02 29.33 9.45
N MET A 251 -0.77 28.67 8.32
CA MET A 251 -0.88 29.24 6.97
C MET A 251 -1.19 28.12 5.99
N PRO A 252 -2.42 27.61 6.00
CA PRO A 252 -2.80 26.43 5.22
C PRO A 252 -2.87 26.74 3.73
N PHE A 253 -2.97 25.71 2.89
CA PHE A 253 -3.39 25.89 1.51
C PHE A 253 -4.87 26.24 1.45
N CYS A 254 -5.28 27.06 0.47
CA CYS A 254 -6.69 27.45 0.34
C CYS A 254 -7.54 26.40 -0.38
N THR A 255 -6.93 25.49 -1.14
CA THR A 255 -7.65 24.46 -1.90
C THR A 255 -6.88 23.16 -1.90
N LEU A 256 -7.58 22.05 -2.08
CA LEU A 256 -6.95 20.74 -2.17
C LEU A 256 -6.03 20.65 -3.39
N LEU A 257 -6.42 21.25 -4.52
CA LEU A 257 -5.57 21.29 -5.73
C LEU A 257 -4.21 21.96 -5.48
N GLN A 258 -4.14 22.98 -4.60
CA GLN A 258 -2.87 23.62 -4.25
C GLN A 258 -1.97 22.64 -3.49
N ALA A 259 -2.52 21.93 -2.49
CA ALA A 259 -1.80 20.92 -1.73
C ALA A 259 -1.31 19.78 -2.63
N LEU A 260 -2.18 19.24 -3.50
CA LEU A 260 -1.81 18.17 -4.43
C LEU A 260 -0.74 18.59 -5.45
N THR A 261 -0.72 19.86 -5.84
CA THR A 261 0.33 20.40 -6.73
C THR A 261 1.68 20.51 -5.99
N ALA A 262 1.64 20.81 -4.69
CA ALA A 262 2.81 20.94 -3.84
C ALA A 262 3.31 19.59 -3.26
N ALA A 263 2.46 18.55 -3.30
CA ALA A 263 2.74 17.24 -2.74
C ALA A 263 4.06 16.65 -3.26
N GLY A 264 4.83 16.05 -2.35
CA GLY A 264 6.02 15.26 -2.62
C GLY A 264 5.68 13.92 -3.26
N ASP A 265 6.56 12.92 -3.14
CA ASP A 265 6.26 11.56 -3.61
C ASP A 265 5.23 10.87 -2.70
N GLU A 266 5.37 11.10 -1.38
CA GLU A 266 4.37 10.83 -0.36
C GLU A 266 3.99 12.13 0.36
N THR A 267 2.74 12.31 0.75
CA THR A 267 2.27 13.51 1.45
C THR A 267 1.02 13.19 2.27
N VAL A 268 0.97 13.70 3.51
CA VAL A 268 -0.26 13.71 4.31
C VAL A 268 -0.92 15.08 4.19
N ILE A 269 -2.19 15.11 3.82
CA ILE A 269 -3.01 16.30 3.74
C ILE A 269 -4.06 16.23 4.84
N ILE A 270 -3.99 17.17 5.79
CA ILE A 270 -5.06 17.41 6.76
C ILE A 270 -6.02 18.43 6.14
N LEU A 271 -7.24 17.97 5.85
CA LEU A 271 -8.28 18.76 5.23
C LEU A 271 -9.23 19.28 6.31
N HIS A 272 -9.28 20.60 6.47
CA HIS A 272 -10.19 21.28 7.37
C HIS A 272 -11.54 21.54 6.70
N GLU A 273 -12.61 21.49 7.48
CA GLU A 273 -13.97 21.82 7.06
C GLU A 273 -14.08 23.30 6.73
N MET A 274 -14.72 23.62 5.60
CA MET A 274 -15.11 24.98 5.27
C MET A 274 -16.58 25.21 5.63
N THR A 275 -16.95 26.49 5.75
CA THR A 275 -18.35 26.93 5.86
C THR A 275 -19.25 26.40 4.73
N ASP A 276 -18.69 26.24 3.52
CA ASP A 276 -19.32 25.61 2.36
C ASP A 276 -18.51 24.34 1.95
N GLU A 277 -18.65 23.87 0.71
CA GLU A 277 -17.88 22.72 0.19
C GLU A 277 -16.69 23.18 -0.65
N TYR A 278 -15.61 22.40 -0.68
CA TYR A 278 -14.51 22.56 -1.64
C TYR A 278 -15.02 22.27 -3.04
N LEU A 279 -15.31 23.32 -3.81
CA LEU A 279 -15.80 23.20 -5.19
C LEU A 279 -14.63 23.05 -6.17
N GLU A 280 -14.10 21.84 -6.27
CA GLU A 280 -12.97 21.53 -7.14
C GLU A 280 -13.01 20.10 -7.67
N SER A 281 -12.21 19.85 -8.71
CA SER A 281 -12.01 18.51 -9.27
C SER A 281 -10.53 18.24 -9.32
N SER A 282 -10.10 17.31 -8.49
CA SER A 282 -8.70 17.07 -8.19
C SER A 282 -8.26 15.70 -8.68
N VAL A 283 -7.01 15.61 -9.16
CA VAL A 283 -6.42 14.36 -9.65
C VAL A 283 -5.28 13.97 -8.72
N VAL A 284 -5.36 12.75 -8.19
CA VAL A 284 -4.30 12.11 -7.41
C VAL A 284 -3.45 11.28 -8.37
N SER A 285 -2.17 11.62 -8.46
CA SER A 285 -1.21 10.95 -9.34
C SER A 285 0.07 10.51 -8.63
N LYS A 286 0.07 10.59 -7.30
CA LYS A 286 1.15 10.23 -6.38
C LYS A 286 0.55 9.55 -5.15
N SER A 287 1.38 9.19 -4.16
CA SER A 287 0.91 8.66 -2.89
C SER A 287 0.49 9.78 -1.95
N VAL A 288 -0.81 9.86 -1.65
CA VAL A 288 -1.37 10.94 -0.83
C VAL A 288 -2.37 10.38 0.16
N ALA A 289 -2.16 10.69 1.44
CA ALA A 289 -3.18 10.54 2.47
C ALA A 289 -3.97 11.85 2.60
N ILE A 290 -5.30 11.80 2.57
CA ILE A 290 -6.17 12.96 2.76
C ILE A 290 -7.12 12.63 3.91
N PHE A 291 -6.87 13.23 5.08
CA PHE A 291 -7.65 12.99 6.29
C PHE A 291 -8.41 14.23 6.70
N ALA A 292 -9.62 14.04 7.21
CA ALA A 292 -10.33 15.10 7.90
C ALA A 292 -9.54 15.56 9.13
N ALA A 293 -9.52 16.87 9.36
CA ALA A 293 -9.06 17.42 10.64
C ALA A 293 -9.91 16.88 11.80
N THR A 294 -9.30 16.76 12.98
CA THR A 294 -9.96 16.14 14.13
C THR A 294 -11.24 16.87 14.52
N GLY A 295 -12.38 16.15 14.48
CA GLY A 295 -13.69 16.68 14.87
C GLY A 295 -14.37 17.54 13.79
N GLU A 296 -13.81 17.58 12.58
CA GLU A 296 -14.33 18.30 11.44
C GLU A 296 -14.85 17.33 10.37
N VAL A 297 -15.75 17.80 9.50
CA VAL A 297 -16.37 16.96 8.45
C VAL A 297 -16.22 17.62 7.07
N PRO A 298 -14.99 17.75 6.55
CA PRO A 298 -14.75 18.46 5.31
C PRO A 298 -15.49 17.81 4.13
N ALA A 299 -16.06 18.66 3.28
CA ALA A 299 -16.83 18.23 2.12
C ALA A 299 -16.23 18.76 0.82
N ILE A 300 -16.02 17.86 -0.14
CA ILE A 300 -15.53 18.17 -1.49
C ILE A 300 -16.65 17.91 -2.49
N ARG A 301 -16.83 18.85 -3.40
CA ARG A 301 -17.80 18.79 -4.48
C ARG A 301 -17.11 18.99 -5.83
N GLY A 302 -17.32 18.04 -6.74
CA GLY A 302 -16.79 18.13 -8.10
C GLY A 302 -17.29 19.37 -8.85
N ASN A 303 -16.39 20.04 -9.55
CA ASN A 303 -16.69 21.25 -10.30
C ASN A 303 -17.19 20.92 -11.71
N SER A 304 -18.18 21.66 -12.22
CA SER A 304 -18.64 21.53 -13.63
C SER A 304 -19.09 20.12 -14.05
N GLY A 305 -19.43 19.27 -13.07
CA GLY A 305 -19.84 17.90 -13.26
C GLY A 305 -18.74 16.94 -13.69
N THR A 306 -17.49 17.25 -13.34
CA THR A 306 -16.40 16.27 -13.26
C THR A 306 -16.33 15.68 -11.85
N PRO A 307 -15.70 14.51 -11.66
CA PRO A 307 -15.57 13.90 -10.34
C PRO A 307 -14.94 14.84 -9.31
N ALA A 308 -15.30 14.68 -8.03
CA ALA A 308 -14.64 15.44 -6.96
C ALA A 308 -13.16 15.03 -6.85
N LEU A 309 -12.91 13.72 -6.83
CA LEU A 309 -11.57 13.13 -6.87
C LEU A 309 -11.45 12.11 -8.01
N THR A 310 -10.32 12.17 -8.71
CA THR A 310 -9.89 11.12 -9.65
C THR A 310 -8.54 10.57 -9.21
N VAL A 311 -8.44 9.26 -9.03
CA VAL A 311 -7.16 8.57 -8.81
C VAL A 311 -6.66 8.06 -10.16
N SER A 312 -5.58 8.62 -10.65
CA SER A 312 -4.98 8.21 -11.92
C SER A 312 -4.13 6.94 -11.76
N ALA A 313 -3.70 6.33 -12.87
CA ALA A 313 -2.94 5.08 -12.87
C ALA A 313 -1.63 5.06 -12.04
N SER A 314 -1.06 6.22 -11.70
CA SER A 314 0.11 6.32 -10.82
C SER A 314 -0.23 6.80 -9.40
N GLY A 315 -1.51 7.01 -9.10
CA GLY A 315 -1.97 7.54 -7.83
C GLY A 315 -2.28 6.44 -6.81
N TYR A 316 -1.88 6.70 -5.57
CA TYR A 316 -2.29 5.95 -4.38
C TYR A 316 -3.00 6.94 -3.46
N LEU A 317 -4.29 6.72 -3.20
CA LEU A 317 -5.10 7.56 -2.34
C LEU A 317 -5.43 6.82 -1.04
N PHE A 318 -5.12 7.43 0.11
CA PHE A 318 -5.63 7.01 1.42
C PHE A 318 -6.58 8.09 1.94
N LEU A 319 -7.89 7.85 1.89
CA LEU A 319 -8.91 8.84 2.22
C LEU A 319 -9.62 8.44 3.52
N LYS A 320 -9.62 9.32 4.52
CA LYS A 320 -10.30 9.06 5.82
C LYS A 320 -11.13 10.23 6.31
N GLY A 321 -12.39 9.98 6.69
CA GLY A 321 -13.25 10.99 7.34
C GLY A 321 -13.78 12.09 6.41
N VAL A 322 -13.56 12.00 5.09
CA VAL A 322 -13.92 13.06 4.13
C VAL A 322 -15.28 12.79 3.49
N THR A 323 -16.05 13.85 3.27
CA THR A 323 -17.30 13.80 2.50
C THR A 323 -17.05 14.19 1.04
N LEU A 324 -17.44 13.34 0.09
CA LEU A 324 -17.47 13.65 -1.35
C LEU A 324 -18.93 13.74 -1.78
N ALA A 325 -19.45 14.96 -1.99
CA ALA A 325 -20.88 15.14 -2.16
C ALA A 325 -21.32 16.16 -3.20
N ASN A 326 -22.60 16.03 -3.58
CA ASN A 326 -23.36 17.04 -4.34
C ASN A 326 -22.78 17.38 -5.73
N THR A 327 -21.93 16.53 -6.29
CA THR A 327 -21.38 16.73 -7.63
C THR A 327 -22.50 16.67 -8.66
N ALA A 328 -22.59 17.70 -9.50
CA ALA A 328 -23.70 17.86 -10.45
C ALA A 328 -23.48 17.07 -11.75
N ASN A 329 -24.56 16.81 -12.50
CA ASN A 329 -24.57 16.17 -13.81
C ASN A 329 -24.17 14.68 -13.81
N ALA A 330 -24.55 13.96 -14.87
CA ALA A 330 -24.38 12.50 -14.96
C ALA A 330 -22.91 12.01 -15.03
N GLY A 331 -21.94 12.89 -15.31
CA GLY A 331 -20.50 12.58 -15.21
C GLY A 331 -19.88 12.99 -13.88
N GLY A 332 -20.68 13.52 -12.97
CA GLY A 332 -20.27 14.04 -11.69
C GLY A 332 -20.29 12.95 -10.61
N PHE A 333 -19.26 12.11 -10.60
CA PHE A 333 -19.05 11.10 -9.57
C PHE A 333 -18.46 11.73 -8.30
N GLY A 334 -18.59 11.06 -7.16
CA GLY A 334 -17.82 11.44 -5.96
C GLY A 334 -16.35 11.09 -6.16
N LEU A 335 -16.08 9.80 -6.36
CA LEU A 335 -14.74 9.25 -6.58
C LEU A 335 -14.68 8.47 -7.90
N LEU A 336 -13.64 8.72 -8.69
CA LEU A 336 -13.28 7.91 -9.85
C LEU A 336 -11.89 7.31 -9.64
N VAL A 337 -11.78 5.99 -9.57
CA VAL A 337 -10.49 5.28 -9.57
C VAL A 337 -10.21 4.84 -11.01
N ASP A 338 -9.31 5.54 -11.71
CA ASP A 338 -8.96 5.34 -13.12
C ASP A 338 -7.54 4.74 -13.23
N GLY A 339 -7.48 3.43 -13.01
CA GLY A 339 -6.24 2.64 -13.02
C GLY A 339 -5.35 2.73 -11.77
N GLY A 340 -5.65 3.65 -10.84
CA GLY A 340 -4.90 3.81 -9.59
C GLY A 340 -5.39 2.91 -8.45
N ILE A 341 -4.91 3.17 -7.23
CA ILE A 341 -5.33 2.46 -6.02
C ILE A 341 -5.89 3.45 -4.99
N ALA A 342 -7.03 3.10 -4.39
CA ALA A 342 -7.66 3.89 -3.35
C ALA A 342 -8.03 3.03 -2.13
N TRP A 343 -7.67 3.50 -0.94
CA TRP A 343 -8.20 3.07 0.34
C TRP A 343 -9.12 4.17 0.86
N VAL A 344 -10.36 3.83 1.14
CA VAL A 344 -11.39 4.77 1.58
C VAL A 344 -11.99 4.24 2.87
N ASP A 345 -11.76 4.95 3.96
CA ASP A 345 -12.20 4.58 5.31
C ASP A 345 -13.02 5.70 5.94
N GLN A 346 -14.10 5.37 6.66
CA GLN A 346 -14.93 6.34 7.38
C GLN A 346 -15.37 7.55 6.53
N CYS A 347 -15.65 7.35 5.24
CA CYS A 347 -15.99 8.42 4.31
C CYS A 347 -17.47 8.43 3.94
N LYS A 348 -17.95 9.59 3.46
CA LYS A 348 -19.32 9.75 2.92
C LYS A 348 -19.25 10.15 1.46
N VAL A 349 -19.52 9.22 0.54
CA VAL A 349 -19.54 9.48 -0.91
C VAL A 349 -20.99 9.52 -1.40
N VAL A 350 -21.64 10.68 -1.23
CA VAL A 350 -23.11 10.76 -1.26
C VAL A 350 -23.68 11.86 -2.17
N ASN A 351 -24.89 11.65 -2.70
CA ASN A 351 -25.64 12.60 -3.54
C ASN A 351 -24.90 13.14 -4.77
N ASN A 352 -24.00 12.34 -5.34
CA ASN A 352 -23.31 12.67 -6.58
C ASN A 352 -24.17 12.24 -7.76
N SER A 353 -24.49 13.16 -8.67
CA SER A 353 -25.47 12.96 -9.75
C SER A 353 -25.06 11.88 -10.76
N GLY A 354 -23.76 11.56 -10.85
CA GLY A 354 -23.25 10.46 -11.67
C GLY A 354 -23.25 9.10 -10.97
N GLY A 355 -23.42 9.06 -9.65
CA GLY A 355 -23.13 7.89 -8.81
C GLY A 355 -22.05 8.22 -7.77
N GLY A 356 -21.91 7.38 -6.76
CA GLY A 356 -20.95 7.59 -5.67
C GLY A 356 -19.52 7.35 -6.16
N ILE A 357 -19.21 6.09 -6.47
CA ILE A 357 -17.85 5.64 -6.82
C ILE A 357 -17.86 4.88 -8.15
N VAL A 358 -16.86 5.14 -8.99
CA VAL A 358 -16.58 4.36 -10.20
C VAL A 358 -15.16 3.80 -10.13
N VAL A 359 -15.00 2.51 -10.41
CA VAL A 359 -13.70 1.84 -10.56
C VAL A 359 -13.54 1.43 -12.03
N ASP A 360 -12.53 1.97 -12.69
CA ASP A 360 -12.25 1.79 -14.12
C ASP A 360 -10.73 1.72 -14.38
N GLY A 361 -10.34 1.42 -15.62
CA GLY A 361 -8.96 1.45 -16.06
C GLY A 361 -8.04 0.42 -15.40
N GLY A 362 -8.61 -0.63 -14.79
CA GLY A 362 -7.88 -1.63 -14.01
C GLY A 362 -7.58 -1.18 -12.58
N GLY A 363 -8.28 -0.17 -12.06
CA GLY A 363 -8.07 0.37 -10.72
C GLY A 363 -8.47 -0.60 -9.60
N THR A 364 -7.98 -0.33 -8.39
CA THR A 364 -8.31 -1.10 -7.17
C THR A 364 -8.86 -0.19 -6.08
N LEU A 365 -9.96 -0.62 -5.46
CA LEU A 365 -10.59 0.09 -4.35
C LEU A 365 -10.73 -0.83 -3.14
N SER A 366 -10.16 -0.42 -2.02
CA SER A 366 -10.50 -0.92 -0.68
C SER A 366 -11.43 0.10 -0.01
N LEU A 367 -12.62 -0.33 0.39
CA LEU A 367 -13.67 0.52 0.95
C LEU A 367 -14.16 -0.05 2.29
N GLU A 368 -13.97 0.71 3.36
CA GLU A 368 -14.34 0.31 4.72
C GLU A 368 -15.13 1.41 5.44
N ASN A 369 -16.06 1.00 6.31
CA ASN A 369 -16.79 1.90 7.24
C ASN A 369 -17.38 3.16 6.59
N SER A 370 -17.85 3.07 5.36
CA SER A 370 -18.23 4.23 4.57
C SER A 370 -19.72 4.22 4.18
N PHE A 371 -20.23 5.41 3.84
CA PHE A 371 -21.53 5.57 3.21
C PHE A 371 -21.36 5.89 1.73
N VAL A 372 -22.08 5.18 0.85
CA VAL A 372 -22.03 5.43 -0.59
C VAL A 372 -23.42 5.46 -1.22
N GLY A 373 -23.71 6.53 -1.98
CA GLY A 373 -24.91 6.63 -2.82
C GLY A 373 -25.83 7.81 -2.47
N GLY A 374 -27.13 7.58 -2.34
CA GLY A 374 -28.12 8.61 -1.99
C GLY A 374 -29.46 8.36 -2.68
N GLY A 375 -30.56 8.40 -1.90
CA GLY A 375 -31.89 8.03 -2.39
C GLY A 375 -32.42 8.88 -3.53
N ASN A 376 -31.91 10.10 -3.70
CA ASN A 376 -32.29 11.00 -4.78
C ASN A 376 -31.47 10.82 -6.08
N VAL A 377 -30.45 9.98 -6.06
CA VAL A 377 -29.59 9.69 -7.23
C VAL A 377 -30.17 8.51 -8.00
N ASN A 378 -30.83 8.81 -9.12
CA ASN A 378 -31.64 7.85 -9.88
C ASN A 378 -30.98 7.41 -11.20
N ASN A 379 -31.27 6.18 -11.62
CA ASN A 379 -30.82 5.57 -12.89
C ASN A 379 -29.29 5.47 -13.02
N THR A 380 -28.60 5.34 -11.91
CA THR A 380 -27.15 5.07 -11.86
C THR A 380 -26.85 4.22 -10.63
N ALA A 381 -25.78 3.44 -10.69
CA ALA A 381 -25.32 2.67 -9.54
C ALA A 381 -24.66 3.59 -8.50
N ALA A 382 -24.76 3.24 -7.22
CA ALA A 382 -24.03 3.93 -6.17
C ALA A 382 -22.53 3.63 -6.26
N ILE A 383 -22.18 2.36 -6.53
CA ILE A 383 -20.84 1.91 -6.88
C ILE A 383 -20.90 1.17 -8.23
N ASP A 384 -20.06 1.56 -9.19
CA ASP A 384 -19.96 0.89 -10.50
C ASP A 384 -18.52 0.42 -10.77
N VAL A 385 -18.33 -0.90 -10.91
CA VAL A 385 -17.03 -1.51 -11.24
C VAL A 385 -17.01 -1.87 -12.73
N VAL A 386 -16.42 -0.98 -13.52
CA VAL A 386 -16.37 -1.09 -14.98
C VAL A 386 -15.22 -2.00 -15.40
N ASP A 387 -14.01 -1.71 -14.92
CA ASP A 387 -12.78 -2.45 -15.18
C ASP A 387 -11.83 -2.27 -13.98
N GLY A 388 -11.77 -3.26 -13.08
CA GLY A 388 -10.96 -3.17 -11.86
C GLY A 388 -11.38 -4.14 -10.77
N ALA A 389 -10.93 -3.87 -9.55
CA ALA A 389 -11.19 -4.67 -8.36
C ALA A 389 -11.79 -3.81 -7.22
N LEU A 390 -12.63 -4.44 -6.41
CA LEU A 390 -13.26 -3.83 -5.24
C LEU A 390 -13.24 -4.82 -4.09
N GLU A 391 -12.67 -4.41 -2.96
CA GLU A 391 -12.83 -5.06 -1.66
C GLU A 391 -13.60 -4.12 -0.75
N MET A 392 -14.77 -4.57 -0.27
CA MET A 392 -15.66 -3.74 0.54
C MET A 392 -15.99 -4.44 1.86
N SER A 393 -15.85 -3.73 2.98
CA SER A 393 -16.27 -4.22 4.29
C SER A 393 -16.97 -3.13 5.09
N PHE A 394 -17.89 -3.54 5.98
CA PHE A 394 -18.62 -2.61 6.87
C PHE A 394 -19.10 -1.34 6.20
N THR A 395 -19.63 -1.43 4.97
CA THR A 395 -20.04 -0.24 4.20
C THR A 395 -21.54 -0.26 4.00
N THR A 396 -22.19 0.90 4.13
CA THR A 396 -23.62 1.04 3.81
C THR A 396 -23.77 1.70 2.45
N VAL A 397 -24.39 0.99 1.52
CA VAL A 397 -24.60 1.43 0.14
C VAL A 397 -26.09 1.53 -0.14
N GLY A 398 -26.55 2.74 -0.43
CA GLY A 398 -27.96 3.03 -0.70
C GLY A 398 -28.13 3.72 -2.05
N SER A 399 -28.94 3.16 -2.94
CA SER A 399 -29.18 3.73 -4.29
C SER A 399 -30.62 4.19 -4.51
N GLY A 400 -30.84 5.08 -5.49
CA GLY A 400 -32.16 5.63 -5.78
C GLY A 400 -33.07 4.71 -6.60
N PHE A 401 -33.94 5.32 -7.40
CA PHE A 401 -34.96 4.64 -8.19
C PHE A 401 -34.55 4.40 -9.65
N GLY A 402 -35.37 3.65 -10.37
CA GLY A 402 -35.27 3.48 -11.82
C GLY A 402 -34.36 2.31 -12.15
N THR A 403 -33.25 2.54 -12.85
CA THR A 403 -32.24 1.49 -13.10
C THR A 403 -31.06 1.58 -12.12
N SER A 404 -31.31 2.12 -10.93
CA SER A 404 -30.29 2.26 -9.88
C SER A 404 -30.04 0.92 -9.18
N ALA A 405 -28.79 0.72 -8.77
CA ALA A 405 -28.32 -0.41 -7.99
C ALA A 405 -27.35 0.07 -6.91
N ALA A 406 -27.27 -0.64 -5.78
CA ALA A 406 -26.22 -0.38 -4.80
C ALA A 406 -24.85 -0.69 -5.41
N LEU A 407 -24.74 -1.85 -6.06
CA LEU A 407 -23.52 -2.31 -6.71
C LEU A 407 -23.79 -2.77 -8.14
N GLY A 408 -23.18 -2.09 -9.11
CA GLY A 408 -23.09 -2.50 -10.51
C GLY A 408 -21.68 -2.97 -10.87
N CYS A 409 -21.57 -3.93 -11.79
CA CYS A 409 -20.27 -4.21 -12.42
C CYS A 409 -20.41 -4.89 -13.79
N THR A 410 -19.36 -4.78 -14.60
CA THR A 410 -19.24 -5.53 -15.86
C THR A 410 -18.87 -7.00 -15.63
N ASP A 411 -17.91 -7.23 -14.72
CA ASP A 411 -17.49 -8.55 -14.23
C ASP A 411 -17.13 -8.44 -12.74
N GLY A 412 -17.75 -9.24 -11.90
CA GLY A 412 -17.60 -9.20 -10.44
C GLY A 412 -16.58 -10.17 -9.88
N ALA A 413 -15.85 -10.90 -10.72
CA ALA A 413 -14.90 -11.92 -10.26
C ALA A 413 -13.79 -11.36 -9.33
N ALA A 414 -13.45 -10.08 -9.47
CA ALA A 414 -12.50 -9.35 -8.61
C ALA A 414 -13.21 -8.41 -7.62
N THR A 415 -14.49 -8.65 -7.35
CA THR A 415 -15.29 -7.89 -6.39
C THR A 415 -15.68 -8.77 -5.22
N THR A 416 -15.26 -8.36 -4.02
CA THR A 416 -15.60 -9.01 -2.75
C THR A 416 -16.28 -8.00 -1.84
N VAL A 417 -17.36 -8.44 -1.21
CA VAL A 417 -18.14 -7.64 -0.26
C VAL A 417 -18.38 -8.48 0.98
N ARG A 418 -18.12 -7.91 2.15
CA ARG A 418 -18.45 -8.55 3.42
C ARG A 418 -19.00 -7.55 4.43
N ASN A 419 -19.70 -8.02 5.45
CA ASN A 419 -20.10 -7.21 6.60
C ASN A 419 -20.89 -5.92 6.23
N SER A 420 -21.52 -5.89 5.05
CA SER A 420 -22.02 -4.64 4.44
C SER A 420 -23.54 -4.65 4.30
N LEU A 421 -24.12 -3.45 4.21
CA LEU A 421 -25.56 -3.25 3.99
C LEU A 421 -25.78 -2.66 2.59
N LEU A 422 -26.43 -3.42 1.71
CA LEU A 422 -26.70 -3.01 0.33
C LEU A 422 -28.21 -2.88 0.12
N VAL A 423 -28.65 -1.69 -0.29
CA VAL A 423 -30.06 -1.38 -0.53
C VAL A 423 -30.24 -0.45 -1.74
N SER A 424 -31.43 -0.50 -2.32
CA SER A 424 -31.89 0.23 -3.47
C SER A 424 -33.34 0.64 -3.27
N ALA A 425 -33.68 1.87 -3.63
CA ALA A 425 -35.08 2.29 -3.69
C ALA A 425 -35.77 1.81 -4.99
N SER A 426 -35.04 1.11 -5.86
CA SER A 426 -35.54 0.57 -7.12
C SER A 426 -36.38 -0.70 -6.94
N ASP A 427 -37.16 -1.03 -7.97
CA ASP A 427 -37.80 -2.35 -8.11
C ASP A 427 -36.83 -3.41 -8.67
N ASP A 428 -35.71 -2.99 -9.27
CA ASP A 428 -34.64 -3.87 -9.77
C ASP A 428 -33.71 -4.28 -8.62
N ASP A 429 -33.06 -5.44 -8.78
CA ASP A 429 -32.10 -5.96 -7.80
C ASP A 429 -30.99 -4.93 -7.49
N GLU A 430 -30.70 -4.76 -6.21
CA GLU A 430 -29.69 -3.83 -5.68
C GLU A 430 -28.26 -4.27 -6.01
N VAL A 431 -28.06 -5.54 -6.37
CA VAL A 431 -26.79 -6.08 -6.86
C VAL A 431 -26.93 -6.46 -8.33
N GLN A 432 -26.32 -5.67 -9.21
CA GLN A 432 -26.24 -5.88 -10.65
C GLN A 432 -24.80 -6.19 -11.06
N CYS A 433 -24.19 -7.13 -10.35
CA CYS A 433 -22.79 -7.48 -10.51
C CYS A 433 -22.62 -8.99 -10.60
N THR A 434 -22.41 -9.52 -11.82
CA THR A 434 -22.31 -10.98 -12.01
C THR A 434 -20.93 -11.47 -11.61
N GLY A 435 -20.86 -12.48 -10.73
CA GLY A 435 -19.59 -13.07 -10.30
C GLY A 435 -19.05 -12.51 -8.98
N VAL A 436 -19.69 -11.49 -8.42
CA VAL A 436 -19.37 -10.94 -7.10
C VAL A 436 -19.48 -11.99 -5.99
N THR A 437 -18.57 -11.92 -5.02
CA THR A 437 -18.68 -12.68 -3.77
C THR A 437 -19.17 -11.75 -2.67
N ILE A 438 -20.33 -12.09 -2.08
CA ILE A 438 -20.90 -11.35 -0.95
C ILE A 438 -21.11 -12.30 0.23
N THR A 439 -20.52 -12.00 1.39
CA THR A 439 -20.63 -12.80 2.62
C THR A 439 -21.00 -11.94 3.83
N ASP A 440 -21.58 -12.53 4.88
CA ASP A 440 -21.84 -11.86 6.16
C ASP A 440 -22.50 -10.46 6.00
N SER A 441 -23.40 -10.31 5.04
CA SER A 441 -23.96 -9.01 4.65
C SER A 441 -25.48 -9.01 4.76
N ALA A 442 -26.07 -7.83 4.67
CA ALA A 442 -27.51 -7.62 4.64
C ALA A 442 -27.93 -6.96 3.32
N LEU A 443 -28.91 -7.57 2.66
CA LEU A 443 -29.37 -7.22 1.31
C LEU A 443 -30.90 -7.28 1.27
N GLU A 444 -31.56 -6.57 0.36
CA GLU A 444 -33.00 -6.71 0.16
C GLU A 444 -33.35 -8.08 -0.41
N MET A 445 -32.54 -8.54 -1.37
CA MET A 445 -32.72 -9.81 -2.05
C MET A 445 -32.12 -10.99 -1.28
N SER A 446 -32.56 -12.21 -1.62
CA SER A 446 -31.91 -13.43 -1.13
C SER A 446 -30.71 -13.76 -2.01
N MET A 447 -29.51 -13.66 -1.43
CA MET A 447 -28.25 -14.00 -2.10
C MET A 447 -27.34 -14.79 -1.15
N GLY A 448 -27.10 -16.07 -1.47
CA GLY A 448 -26.27 -16.93 -0.63
C GLY A 448 -26.82 -17.08 0.80
N ASP A 449 -25.93 -17.04 1.79
CA ASP A 449 -26.25 -17.11 3.22
C ASP A 449 -26.45 -15.72 3.87
N ASN A 450 -26.44 -14.65 3.07
CA ASN A 450 -26.63 -13.28 3.56
C ASN A 450 -28.05 -13.04 4.08
N ALA A 451 -28.20 -12.05 4.96
CA ALA A 451 -29.49 -11.67 5.52
C ALA A 451 -30.37 -10.98 4.47
N ALA A 452 -31.47 -11.63 4.09
CA ALA A 452 -32.48 -11.07 3.21
C ALA A 452 -33.49 -10.20 4.00
N LEU A 453 -33.47 -8.90 3.75
CA LEU A 453 -34.27 -7.89 4.45
C LEU A 453 -35.68 -7.73 3.84
N GLY A 454 -35.84 -8.09 2.56
CA GLY A 454 -36.98 -7.67 1.75
C GLY A 454 -36.86 -6.22 1.32
N ALA A 455 -37.91 -5.71 0.67
CA ALA A 455 -37.90 -4.38 0.08
C ALA A 455 -37.54 -3.27 1.10
N LEU A 456 -36.67 -2.37 0.67
CA LEU A 456 -36.21 -1.21 1.42
C LEU A 456 -37.40 -0.39 1.92
N THR A 457 -37.30 0.06 3.18
CA THR A 457 -38.09 1.19 3.68
C THR A 457 -37.13 2.31 4.02
N SER A 458 -37.24 3.47 3.34
CA SER A 458 -36.32 4.60 3.56
C SER A 458 -36.27 5.09 5.01
N GLY A 459 -37.32 4.85 5.80
CA GLY A 459 -37.35 5.12 7.24
C GLY A 459 -36.45 4.23 8.10
N TRP A 460 -35.74 3.26 7.52
CA TRP A 460 -34.65 2.55 8.20
C TRP A 460 -33.49 3.47 8.55
N PHE A 461 -33.34 4.57 7.82
CA PHE A 461 -32.26 5.53 7.96
C PHE A 461 -32.76 6.89 8.46
N PHE A 462 -31.85 7.71 9.00
CA PHE A 462 -32.18 9.07 9.41
C PHE A 462 -32.62 9.96 8.24
N ASP A 463 -31.85 9.98 7.14
CA ASP A 463 -32.22 10.68 5.91
C ASP A 463 -31.62 9.98 4.67
N TYR A 464 -32.29 8.91 4.25
CA TYR A 464 -31.90 8.12 3.06
C TYR A 464 -31.73 8.98 1.79
N ASP A 465 -32.61 9.97 1.63
CA ASP A 465 -32.69 10.83 0.45
C ASP A 465 -31.51 11.80 0.37
N SER A 466 -30.95 12.18 1.52
CA SER A 466 -29.71 12.96 1.62
C SER A 466 -28.46 12.09 1.75
N GLY A 467 -28.54 10.76 1.64
CA GLY A 467 -27.40 9.87 1.83
C GLY A 467 -26.91 9.77 3.28
N ASP A 468 -27.73 10.20 4.24
CA ASP A 468 -27.49 9.93 5.65
C ASP A 468 -28.02 8.52 5.96
N PHE A 469 -27.08 7.57 5.96
CA PHE A 469 -27.36 6.15 6.16
C PHE A 469 -27.11 5.66 7.59
N HIS A 470 -27.09 6.56 8.58
CA HIS A 470 -27.18 6.10 9.97
C HIS A 470 -28.56 5.45 10.18
N LEU A 471 -28.57 4.33 10.88
CA LEU A 471 -29.75 3.52 11.15
C LEU A 471 -30.64 4.23 12.19
N ALA A 472 -31.90 4.43 11.82
CA ALA A 472 -32.90 4.99 12.72
C ALA A 472 -33.32 3.94 13.78
N PRO A 473 -33.09 4.19 15.08
CA PRO A 473 -33.31 3.18 16.11
C PRO A 473 -34.71 2.57 16.11
N GLY A 474 -34.78 1.24 16.01
CA GLY A 474 -36.03 0.47 16.02
C GLY A 474 -36.86 0.54 14.73
N MET A 475 -36.33 1.16 13.67
CA MET A 475 -37.03 1.27 12.38
C MET A 475 -36.54 0.28 11.32
N TYR A 476 -35.29 -0.19 11.44
CA TYR A 476 -34.67 -1.16 10.53
C TYR A 476 -34.95 -2.62 10.97
N PRO A 477 -34.79 -3.62 10.07
CA PRO A 477 -34.93 -5.02 10.42
C PRO A 477 -33.86 -5.47 11.41
N ALA A 478 -34.28 -6.04 12.54
CA ALA A 478 -33.37 -6.47 13.63
C ALA A 478 -32.31 -7.50 13.23
N VAL A 479 -32.44 -8.14 12.06
CA VAL A 479 -31.42 -9.07 11.54
C VAL A 479 -30.12 -8.34 11.13
N ILE A 480 -30.19 -7.03 10.84
CA ILE A 480 -29.01 -6.22 10.50
C ILE A 480 -27.99 -6.22 11.65
N GLU A 481 -28.44 -6.22 12.90
CA GLU A 481 -27.61 -6.15 14.12
C GLU A 481 -26.66 -7.35 14.31
N SER A 482 -26.87 -8.43 13.56
CA SER A 482 -26.09 -9.66 13.66
C SER A 482 -25.82 -10.30 12.30
N ALA A 483 -25.93 -9.53 11.22
CA ALA A 483 -25.73 -10.03 9.86
C ALA A 483 -24.25 -10.07 9.48
N ALA A 484 -23.42 -9.21 10.08
CA ALA A 484 -21.98 -9.20 9.91
C ALA A 484 -21.28 -10.11 10.92
N THR A 485 -20.06 -10.51 10.59
CA THR A 485 -19.12 -11.17 11.48
C THR A 485 -17.84 -10.34 11.56
N TRP A 486 -17.62 -9.68 12.69
CA TRP A 486 -16.36 -8.99 12.97
C TRP A 486 -15.26 -10.01 13.21
N THR A 487 -14.07 -9.76 12.67
CA THR A 487 -12.88 -10.62 12.75
C THR A 487 -11.62 -9.79 13.05
N PRO A 488 -10.57 -10.36 13.67
CA PRO A 488 -9.31 -9.64 13.87
C PRO A 488 -8.74 -9.10 12.55
N GLY A 489 -8.46 -7.80 12.51
CA GLY A 489 -8.06 -7.07 11.31
C GLY A 489 -9.15 -6.17 10.74
N ASP A 490 -10.40 -6.34 11.19
CA ASP A 490 -11.48 -5.39 10.91
C ASP A 490 -11.31 -4.11 11.73
N SER A 491 -11.80 -2.99 11.20
CA SER A 491 -11.79 -1.73 11.93
C SER A 491 -12.44 -1.86 13.31
N PRO A 492 -11.81 -1.28 14.36
CA PRO A 492 -12.30 -1.37 15.73
C PRO A 492 -13.43 -0.39 16.02
N THR A 493 -13.80 0.47 15.06
CA THR A 493 -14.88 1.45 15.20
C THR A 493 -15.79 1.44 13.98
N ASP A 494 -16.95 2.05 14.09
CA ASP A 494 -17.85 2.30 12.96
C ASP A 494 -17.56 3.68 12.31
N ILE A 495 -18.46 4.16 11.45
CA ILE A 495 -18.30 5.45 10.75
C ILE A 495 -18.29 6.67 11.68
N ASP A 496 -18.91 6.59 12.85
CA ASP A 496 -18.99 7.67 13.83
C ASP A 496 -17.88 7.57 14.90
N GLY A 497 -17.06 6.52 14.83
CA GLY A 497 -16.03 6.22 15.83
C GLY A 497 -16.55 5.41 17.02
N ASP A 498 -17.78 4.89 16.97
CA ASP A 498 -18.32 4.07 18.03
C ASP A 498 -17.67 2.67 18.01
N PRO A 499 -17.29 2.10 19.18
CA PRO A 499 -16.52 0.86 19.22
C PRO A 499 -17.26 -0.34 18.64
N ARG A 500 -16.58 -1.08 17.76
CA ARG A 500 -16.92 -2.42 17.29
C ARG A 500 -16.46 -3.51 18.28
N PRO A 501 -16.94 -4.77 18.15
CA PRO A 501 -16.46 -5.86 18.98
C PRO A 501 -14.93 -6.00 18.88
N THR A 502 -14.28 -6.45 19.95
CA THR A 502 -12.82 -6.67 19.98
C THR A 502 -12.44 -8.14 19.84
N GLU A 503 -13.43 -9.02 19.69
CA GLU A 503 -13.28 -10.46 19.52
C GLU A 503 -14.16 -10.91 18.36
N GLU A 504 -13.76 -11.99 17.68
CA GLU A 504 -14.53 -12.55 16.56
C GLU A 504 -15.98 -12.83 16.99
N GLY A 505 -16.95 -12.31 16.22
CA GLY A 505 -18.35 -12.47 16.57
C GLY A 505 -19.32 -11.68 15.71
N PRO A 506 -20.63 -11.87 15.95
CA PRO A 506 -21.66 -11.15 15.20
C PRO A 506 -21.61 -9.64 15.45
N ASP A 507 -21.83 -8.86 14.41
CA ASP A 507 -21.91 -7.40 14.44
C ASP A 507 -22.97 -6.87 13.45
N PHE A 508 -23.16 -5.54 13.45
CA PHE A 508 -24.01 -4.85 12.49
C PHE A 508 -23.43 -4.94 11.08
N ALA A 509 -24.27 -5.33 10.12
CA ALA A 509 -23.96 -5.14 8.71
C ALA A 509 -24.10 -3.67 8.32
N GLY A 510 -23.07 -3.14 7.66
CA GLY A 510 -22.97 -1.74 7.26
C GLY A 510 -22.01 -0.92 8.12
N ALA A 511 -21.89 0.36 7.75
CA ALA A 511 -20.92 1.29 8.32
C ALA A 511 -21.32 1.89 9.66
N ASP A 512 -22.59 1.80 10.03
CA ASP A 512 -23.14 2.43 11.23
C ASP A 512 -23.52 1.38 12.27
N ARG A 513 -23.19 1.65 13.52
CA ARG A 513 -23.78 1.02 14.69
C ARG A 513 -24.59 2.05 15.45
N ILE A 514 -25.70 1.61 16.04
CA ILE A 514 -26.49 2.51 16.86
C ILE A 514 -25.79 2.72 18.20
N PRO A 515 -25.61 3.98 18.66
CA PRO A 515 -24.98 4.30 19.94
C PRO A 515 -25.67 3.71 21.18
#